data_AF-A0A1A8DQQ8-F1
#
_entry.id   AF-A0A1A8DQQ8-F1
#
_cell.length_a   1.000
_cell.length_b   1.000
_cell.length_c   1.000
_cell.angle_alpha   90.00
_cell.angle_beta   90.00
_cell.angle_gamma   90.00
#
_symmetry.space_group_name_H-M   'P 1'
#
loop_
_entity.id
_entity.type
_entity.pdbx_description
1 polymer ?
#
loop_
_entity_poly.entity_id
_entity_poly.type
_entity_poly.pdbx_seq_one_letter_code
_entity_poly.pdbx_strand_id
1 'polypeptide(L)'
;VEAISLMHPSVSFTLKNDCTGTMMVQLPKARNTYHRFVQIHSLARAEKLAEVSYTHKQFEVGGYIGKEGHYNNSLQYLYVNDRLLLK
;
A
#
# COMPACT_ATOMS: atom_id res chain seq x y z
N VAL A 1 0.76 -7.84 -6.15
CA VAL A 1 0.25 -8.14 -4.79
C VAL A 1 0.33 -6.92 -3.90
N GLU A 2 1.48 -6.25 -3.80
CA GLU A 2 1.69 -5.06 -2.94
C GLU A 2 0.60 -4.00 -3.10
N ALA A 3 0.43 -3.42 -4.30
CA ALA A 3 -0.57 -2.39 -4.58
C ALA A 3 -2.00 -2.82 -4.20
N ILE A 4 -2.44 -3.97 -4.67
CA ILE A 4 -3.78 -4.51 -4.36
C ILE A 4 -3.96 -4.68 -2.85
N SER A 5 -2.93 -5.16 -2.15
CA SER A 5 -3.01 -5.41 -0.71
C SER A 5 -3.12 -4.13 0.13
N LEU A 6 -2.66 -2.99 -0.38
CA LEU A 6 -2.76 -1.67 0.27
C LEU A 6 -4.22 -1.18 0.39
N MET A 7 -5.07 -1.45 -0.62
CA MET A 7 -6.49 -1.11 -0.56
C MET A 7 -7.36 -2.12 0.19
N HIS A 8 -6.82 -3.32 0.43
CA HIS A 8 -7.53 -4.38 1.14
C HIS A 8 -6.75 -4.87 2.38
N PRO A 9 -6.49 -3.99 3.38
CA PRO A 9 -5.71 -4.37 4.55
C PRO A 9 -6.37 -5.49 5.36
N SER A 10 -7.70 -5.60 5.35
CA SER A 10 -8.45 -6.65 6.05
C SER A 10 -8.40 -8.04 5.38
N VAL A 11 -7.81 -8.14 4.19
CA VAL A 11 -7.66 -9.39 3.42
C VAL A 11 -6.23 -9.88 3.53
N SER A 12 -6.03 -11.18 3.77
CA SER A 12 -4.70 -11.79 3.75
C SER A 12 -4.28 -12.14 2.31
N PHE A 13 -3.00 -11.96 1.99
CA PHE A 13 -2.43 -12.31 0.69
C PHE A 13 -1.27 -13.29 0.86
N THR A 14 -1.24 -14.31 0.02
CA THR A 14 -0.10 -15.21 -0.13
C THR A 14 0.29 -15.30 -1.60
N LEU A 15 1.58 -15.38 -1.88
CA LEU A 15 2.12 -15.66 -3.21
C LEU A 15 3.13 -16.77 -3.05
N LYS A 16 2.91 -17.88 -3.75
CA LYS A 16 3.81 -19.03 -3.79
C LYS A 16 4.38 -19.16 -5.19
N ASN A 17 5.66 -19.48 -5.29
CA ASN A 17 6.25 -19.94 -6.53
C ASN A 17 5.98 -21.44 -6.64
N ASP A 18 5.15 -21.83 -7.60
CA ASP A 18 4.73 -23.22 -7.74
C ASP A 18 5.85 -24.13 -8.28
N CYS A 19 6.81 -23.58 -9.05
CA CYS A 19 7.94 -24.34 -9.56
C CYS A 19 8.92 -24.72 -8.44
N THR A 20 9.17 -23.83 -7.47
CA THR A 20 10.12 -24.06 -6.37
C THR A 20 9.45 -24.48 -5.06
N GLY A 21 8.13 -24.35 -4.97
CA GLY A 21 7.38 -24.52 -3.73
C GLY A 21 7.54 -23.39 -2.72
N THR A 22 8.33 -22.35 -3.03
CA THR A 22 8.71 -21.30 -2.07
C THR A 22 7.59 -20.29 -1.86
N MET A 23 7.28 -19.95 -0.60
CA MET A 23 6.40 -18.83 -0.28
C MET A 23 7.16 -17.51 -0.53
N MET A 24 6.73 -16.76 -1.54
CA MET A 24 7.33 -15.49 -1.96
C MET A 24 6.83 -14.32 -1.13
N VAL A 25 5.52 -14.29 -0.82
CA VAL A 25 4.86 -13.22 -0.07
C VAL A 25 3.86 -13.84 0.89
N GLN A 26 3.87 -13.39 2.14
CA GLN A 26 2.84 -13.71 3.13
C GLN A 26 2.48 -12.43 3.88
N LEU A 27 1.27 -11.93 3.63
CA LEU A 27 0.74 -10.71 4.20
C LEU A 27 -0.51 -11.07 4.99
N PRO A 28 -0.43 -11.18 6.34
CA PRO A 28 -1.60 -11.42 7.18
C PRO A 28 -2.55 -10.21 7.13
N LYS A 29 -3.73 -10.32 7.76
CA LYS A 29 -4.63 -9.16 7.90
C LYS A 29 -3.92 -8.02 8.63
N ALA A 30 -4.15 -6.80 8.18
CA ALA A 30 -3.65 -5.57 8.76
C ALA A 30 -4.83 -4.69 9.19
N ARG A 31 -4.59 -3.82 10.18
CA ARG A 31 -5.63 -2.94 10.74
C ARG A 31 -6.11 -1.88 9.75
N ASN A 32 -5.20 -1.32 8.96
CA ASN A 32 -5.48 -0.29 7.97
C ASN A 32 -4.33 -0.24 6.93
N THR A 33 -4.45 0.66 5.95
CA THR A 33 -3.47 0.86 4.87
C THR A 33 -2.07 1.20 5.39
N TYR A 34 -1.94 2.01 6.45
CA TYR A 34 -0.65 2.31 7.08
C TYR A 34 0.05 1.05 7.61
N HIS A 35 -0.67 0.22 8.37
CA HIS A 35 -0.09 -1.03 8.92
C HIS A 35 0.24 -2.02 7.80
N ARG A 36 -0.55 -2.05 6.73
CA ARG A 36 -0.21 -2.82 5.52
C ARG A 36 1.08 -2.30 4.87
N PHE A 37 1.23 -0.99 4.73
CA PHE A 37 2.44 -0.38 4.18
C PHE A 37 3.67 -0.73 5.02
N VAL A 38 3.58 -0.67 6.36
CA VAL A 38 4.64 -1.10 7.28
C VAL A 38 5.05 -2.55 7.03
N GLN A 39 4.08 -3.46 6.86
CA GLN A 39 4.35 -4.87 6.59
C GLN A 39 5.10 -5.12 5.26
N ILE A 40 4.84 -4.32 4.22
CA ILE A 40 5.46 -4.48 2.90
C ILE A 40 6.83 -3.77 2.85
N HIS A 41 6.93 -2.56 3.41
CA HIS A 41 8.02 -1.64 3.13
C HIS A 41 8.88 -1.25 4.35
N SER A 42 8.56 -1.71 5.56
CA SER A 42 9.16 -1.36 6.87
C SER A 42 8.60 -0.11 7.56
N LEU A 43 8.73 -0.11 8.90
CA LEU A 43 8.36 1.01 9.76
C LEU A 43 9.16 2.28 9.44
N ALA A 44 10.47 2.15 9.21
CA ALA A 44 11.35 3.28 8.90
C ALA A 44 10.91 4.06 7.63
N ARG A 45 10.27 3.39 6.67
CA ARG A 45 9.67 4.07 5.51
C ARG A 45 8.31 4.67 5.84
N ALA A 46 7.52 4.01 6.67
CA ALA A 46 6.19 4.48 7.05
C ALA A 46 6.22 5.75 7.91
N GLU A 47 7.21 5.91 8.80
CA GLU A 47 7.38 7.12 9.65
C GLU A 47 7.60 8.40 8.83
N LYS A 48 8.07 8.24 7.59
CA LYS A 48 8.30 9.31 6.63
C LYS A 48 7.05 9.67 5.84
N LEU A 49 5.93 8.98 6.06
CA LEU A 49 4.64 9.32 5.46
C LEU A 49 3.91 10.39 6.29
N ALA A 50 3.13 11.21 5.60
CA ALA A 50 2.12 12.08 6.16
C ALA A 50 0.75 11.62 5.65
N GLU A 51 -0.22 11.54 6.56
CA GLU A 51 -1.60 11.28 6.19
C GLU A 51 -2.18 12.49 5.46
N VAL A 52 -2.95 12.24 4.41
CA VAL A 52 -3.72 13.24 3.69
C VAL A 52 -5.17 12.83 3.73
N SER A 53 -6.03 13.77 4.11
CA SER A 53 -7.48 13.63 4.06
C SER A 53 -8.05 14.98 3.64
N TYR A 54 -8.71 14.99 2.50
CA TYR A 54 -9.30 16.19 1.94
C TYR A 54 -10.57 15.84 1.17
N THR A 55 -11.61 16.65 1.38
CA THR A 55 -12.89 16.50 0.70
C THR A 55 -13.25 17.82 0.02
N HIS A 56 -13.59 17.74 -1.27
CA HIS A 56 -14.11 18.86 -2.02
C HIS A 56 -15.30 18.43 -2.88
N LYS A 57 -16.49 18.95 -2.54
CA LYS A 57 -17.77 18.58 -3.17
C LYS A 57 -17.99 17.06 -3.08
N GLN A 58 -18.05 16.40 -4.23
CA GLN A 58 -18.27 14.96 -4.37
C GLN A 58 -16.97 14.13 -4.41
N PHE A 59 -15.81 14.79 -4.29
CA PHE A 59 -14.52 14.14 -4.36
C PHE A 59 -13.87 14.09 -2.99
N GLU A 60 -13.38 12.91 -2.64
CA GLU A 60 -12.59 12.67 -1.44
C GLU A 60 -11.22 12.14 -1.86
N VAL A 61 -10.19 12.66 -1.21
CA VAL A 61 -8.80 12.21 -1.34
C VAL A 61 -8.34 11.82 0.05
N GLY A 62 -8.06 10.54 0.23
CA GLY A 62 -7.47 9.98 1.43
C GLY A 62 -6.20 9.20 1.08
N GLY A 63 -5.24 9.15 2.00
CA GLY A 63 -4.05 8.31 1.83
C GLY A 63 -2.83 8.85 2.54
N TYR A 64 -1.66 8.50 2.00
CA TYR A 64 -0.37 8.84 2.57
C TYR A 64 0.58 9.38 1.50
N ILE A 65 1.32 10.45 1.82
CA ILE A 65 2.34 11.05 0.96
C ILE A 65 3.68 11.06 1.70
N GLY A 66 4.77 10.73 1.00
CA GLY A 66 6.12 10.82 1.56
C GLY A 66 6.54 12.26 1.82
N LYS A 67 7.13 12.51 3.00
CA LYS A 67 7.73 13.80 3.39
C LYS A 67 9.15 13.99 2.84
N GLU A 68 9.70 12.96 2.20
CA GLU A 68 11.05 12.94 1.65
C GLU A 68 11.04 12.82 0.13
N GLY A 69 12.08 13.38 -0.51
CA GLY A 69 12.31 13.17 -1.93
C GLY A 69 12.79 11.75 -2.22
N HIS A 70 12.27 11.15 -3.29
CA HIS A 70 12.69 9.84 -3.77
C HIS A 70 13.21 9.95 -5.21
N TYR A 71 14.32 9.28 -5.50
CA TYR A 71 14.94 9.27 -6.84
C TYR A 71 14.22 8.37 -7.86
N ASN A 72 13.24 7.58 -7.41
CA ASN A 72 12.43 6.72 -8.28
C ASN A 72 10.95 6.80 -7.90
N ASN A 73 10.10 6.38 -8.82
CA ASN A 73 8.64 6.35 -8.69
C ASN A 73 8.09 4.98 -8.26
N SER A 74 8.93 4.05 -7.79
CA SER A 74 8.52 2.66 -7.52
C SER A 74 7.48 2.48 -6.41
N LEU A 75 7.22 3.53 -5.61
CA LEU A 75 6.28 3.55 -4.49
C LEU A 75 5.13 4.54 -4.70
N GLN A 76 4.73 4.74 -5.95
CA GLN A 76 3.58 5.59 -6.30
C GLN A 76 2.39 4.71 -6.63
N TYR A 77 1.33 4.82 -5.83
CA TYR A 77 0.11 4.06 -6.03
C TYR A 77 -1.07 5.03 -6.05
N LEU A 78 -1.86 4.99 -7.12
CA LEU A 78 -3.08 5.78 -7.23
C LEU A 78 -4.28 4.86 -7.36
N TYR A 79 -5.31 5.14 -6.55
CA TYR A 79 -6.55 4.40 -6.55
C TYR A 79 -7.73 5.34 -6.76
N VAL A 80 -8.71 4.88 -7.53
CA VAL A 80 -10.01 5.55 -7.67
C VAL A 80 -11.08 4.53 -7.36
N ASN A 81 -11.91 4.82 -6.35
CA ASN A 81 -12.97 3.91 -5.87
C ASN A 81 -12.41 2.50 -5.60
N ASP A 82 -11.33 2.43 -4.83
CA ASP A 82 -10.60 1.21 -4.45
C ASP A 82 -9.94 0.43 -5.59
N ARG A 83 -9.92 0.97 -6.82
CA ARG A 83 -9.30 0.34 -7.98
C ARG A 83 -7.96 0.98 -8.30
N LEU A 84 -6.92 0.15 -8.43
CA LEU A 84 -5.58 0.57 -8.83
C LEU A 84 -5.60 1.15 -10.26
N LEU A 85 -5.13 2.38 -10.42
CA LEU A 85 -4.99 3.06 -11.71
C LEU A 85 -3.53 3.21 -12.16
N LEU A 86 -2.65 3.57 -11.23
CA LEU A 86 -1.23 3.83 -11.53
C LEU A 86 -0.35 3.02 -10.57
N LYS A 87 0.70 2.40 -11.12
CA LYS A 87 1.81 1.78 -10.42
C LYS A 87 3.12 2.30 -11.00
#